data_AF-A0A383EP84-F1
#
_entry.id   AF-A0A383EP84-F1
#
_cell.length_a   1.000
_cell.length_b   1.000
_cell.length_c   1.000
_cell.angle_alpha   90.00
_cell.angle_beta   90.00
_cell.angle_gamma   90.00
#
_symmetry.space_group_name_H-M   'P 1'
#
loop_
_entity.id
_entity.type
_entity.pdbx_description
1 polymer ?
#
loop_
_entity_poly.entity_id
_entity_poly.type
_entity_poly.pdbx_seq_one_letter_code
_entity_poly.pdbx_strand_id
1 'polypeptide(L)'
;DGGSTDGTVDEAKKMGFKVIPQKIQGHAGAIIAGVEATNSDIIVIFGPDGNHYPEEIPQLIEKINEGYDQVVISRFGKGSVNLDATIIENFGNRMFAFLTNVLFGGHFTDSLNESRAITRQAFIDLKFDAQGMNSTEQMSIRGIKKRQKIVEIVGNEGKRLGGKKKMKAMQVGANLSAHIIKEFIFWQSEK
;
A
#
# COMPACT_ATOMS: atom_id res chain seq x y z
N ASP A 1 -9.47 -12.80 -1.91
CA ASP A 1 -8.78 -14.02 -1.45
C ASP A 1 -7.98 -14.64 -2.58
N GLY A 2 -6.83 -15.21 -2.23
CA GLY A 2 -5.87 -15.74 -3.18
C GLY A 2 -5.86 -17.24 -3.44
N GLY A 3 -6.88 -17.95 -2.99
CA GLY A 3 -6.89 -19.41 -2.93
C GLY A 3 -6.42 -19.92 -1.57
N SER A 4 -6.79 -19.21 -0.50
CA SER A 4 -6.43 -19.61 0.86
C SER A 4 -7.12 -20.93 1.24
N THR A 5 -6.35 -21.86 1.81
CA THR A 5 -6.83 -23.19 2.22
C THR A 5 -6.89 -23.35 3.74
N ASP A 6 -6.72 -22.26 4.49
CA ASP A 6 -6.58 -22.23 5.96
C ASP A 6 -7.87 -21.80 6.68
N GLY A 7 -9.00 -21.76 5.97
CA GLY A 7 -10.29 -21.36 6.51
C GLY A 7 -10.58 -19.85 6.44
N THR A 8 -9.64 -19.03 5.95
CA THR A 8 -9.81 -17.57 5.81
C THR A 8 -11.10 -17.18 5.06
N VAL A 9 -11.43 -17.88 3.97
CA VAL A 9 -12.62 -17.60 3.15
C VAL A 9 -13.91 -17.87 3.92
N ASP A 10 -13.97 -18.98 4.65
CA ASP A 10 -15.17 -19.38 5.37
C ASP A 10 -15.44 -18.44 6.55
N GLU A 11 -14.38 -18.07 7.28
CA GLU A 11 -14.52 -17.16 8.42
C GLU A 11 -14.92 -15.74 7.97
N ALA A 12 -14.30 -15.22 6.91
CA ALA A 12 -14.67 -13.92 6.36
C ALA A 12 -16.15 -13.88 5.92
N LYS A 13 -16.66 -14.96 5.30
CA LYS A 13 -18.08 -15.07 4.93
C LYS A 13 -19.00 -15.12 6.15
N LYS A 14 -18.64 -15.86 7.21
CA LYS A 14 -19.42 -15.91 8.46
C LYS A 14 -19.54 -14.54 9.11
N MET A 15 -18.48 -13.73 9.03
CA MET A 15 -18.48 -12.34 9.52
C MET A 15 -19.25 -11.36 8.60
N GLY A 16 -19.81 -11.85 7.48
CA GLY A 16 -20.59 -11.04 6.55
C GLY A 16 -19.77 -10.31 5.48
N PHE A 17 -18.47 -10.57 5.38
CA PHE A 17 -17.64 -9.95 4.35
C PHE A 17 -17.90 -10.57 2.97
N LYS A 18 -17.94 -9.71 1.95
CA LYS A 18 -17.93 -10.14 0.55
C LYS A 18 -16.52 -10.60 0.19
N VAL A 19 -16.36 -11.90 -0.06
CA VAL A 19 -15.07 -12.47 -0.47
C VAL A 19 -14.96 -12.47 -1.99
N ILE A 20 -13.99 -11.74 -2.53
CA ILE A 20 -13.70 -11.68 -3.96
C ILE A 20 -12.52 -12.61 -4.29
N PRO A 21 -12.67 -13.58 -5.20
CA PRO A 21 -11.54 -14.39 -5.66
C PRO A 21 -10.60 -13.55 -6.53
N GLN A 22 -9.28 -13.62 -6.28
CA GLN A 22 -8.30 -12.96 -7.13
C GLN A 22 -8.10 -13.75 -8.44
N LYS A 23 -8.00 -13.05 -9.56
CA LYS A 23 -7.62 -13.64 -10.86
C LYS A 23 -6.10 -13.68 -11.04
N ILE A 24 -5.43 -12.63 -10.56
CA ILE A 24 -3.98 -12.45 -10.60
C ILE A 24 -3.45 -12.72 -9.19
N GLN A 25 -2.39 -13.51 -9.08
CA GLN A 25 -1.79 -13.79 -7.78
C GLN A 25 -0.98 -12.62 -7.23
N GLY A 26 -0.92 -12.52 -5.91
CA GLY A 26 -0.11 -11.54 -5.18
C GLY A 26 -0.89 -10.31 -4.76
N HIS A 27 -0.22 -9.44 -4.00
CA HIS A 27 -0.86 -8.30 -3.34
C HIS A 27 -1.49 -7.31 -4.35
N ALA A 28 -0.79 -7.00 -5.45
CA ALA A 28 -1.34 -6.19 -6.52
C ALA A 28 -2.63 -6.77 -7.14
N GLY A 29 -2.68 -8.10 -7.32
CA GLY A 29 -3.86 -8.78 -7.86
C GLY A 29 -5.07 -8.73 -6.92
N ALA A 30 -4.83 -8.77 -5.60
CA ALA A 30 -5.86 -8.58 -4.60
C ALA A 30 -6.43 -7.14 -4.63
N ILE A 31 -5.57 -6.12 -4.76
CA ILE A 31 -6.00 -4.73 -4.90
C ILE A 31 -6.86 -4.56 -6.15
N ILE A 32 -6.39 -5.03 -7.32
CA ILE A 32 -7.13 -4.92 -8.59
C ILE A 32 -8.51 -5.58 -8.46
N ALA A 33 -8.57 -6.82 -7.96
CA ALA A 33 -9.83 -7.53 -7.80
C ALA A 33 -10.79 -6.81 -6.84
N GLY A 34 -10.27 -6.21 -5.77
CA GLY A 34 -11.04 -5.42 -4.81
C GLY A 34 -11.62 -4.15 -5.44
N VAL A 35 -10.80 -3.38 -6.15
CA VAL A 35 -11.21 -2.13 -6.82
C VAL A 35 -12.22 -2.37 -7.93
N GLU A 36 -12.05 -3.45 -8.71
CA GLU A 36 -13.01 -3.85 -9.75
C GLU A 36 -14.36 -4.31 -9.17
N ALA A 37 -14.38 -4.83 -7.94
CA ALA A 37 -15.57 -5.39 -7.31
C ALA A 37 -16.46 -4.35 -6.60
N THR A 38 -16.06 -3.08 -6.58
CA THR A 38 -16.76 -1.98 -5.92
C THR A 38 -16.84 -0.74 -6.82
N ASN A 39 -17.89 0.06 -6.64
CA ASN A 39 -18.07 1.37 -7.28
C ASN A 39 -17.84 2.55 -6.31
N SER A 40 -17.36 2.29 -5.09
CA SER A 40 -17.10 3.34 -4.08
C SER A 40 -16.13 4.40 -4.58
N ASP A 41 -16.36 5.67 -4.21
CA ASP A 41 -15.49 6.80 -4.58
C ASP A 41 -14.17 6.83 -3.81
N ILE A 42 -14.15 6.27 -2.60
CA ILE A 42 -12.96 6.14 -1.75
C ILE A 42 -12.64 4.66 -1.59
N ILE A 43 -11.40 4.29 -1.87
CA ILE A 43 -10.87 2.94 -1.74
C ILE A 43 -9.91 2.95 -0.56
N VAL A 44 -10.16 2.09 0.43
CA VAL A 44 -9.26 1.86 1.56
C VAL A 44 -8.58 0.51 1.37
N ILE A 45 -7.26 0.51 1.39
CA ILE A 45 -6.40 -0.67 1.35
C ILE A 45 -5.86 -0.87 2.76
N PHE A 46 -6.03 -2.08 3.28
CA PHE A 46 -5.72 -2.39 4.68
C PHE A 46 -5.33 -3.86 4.83
N GLY A 47 -4.28 -4.12 5.62
CA GLY A 47 -3.76 -5.46 5.90
C GLY A 47 -4.58 -6.24 6.92
N PRO A 48 -4.89 -7.52 6.70
CA PRO A 48 -5.72 -8.31 7.61
C PRO A 48 -4.94 -8.92 8.80
N ASP A 49 -3.67 -8.60 9.00
CA ASP A 49 -2.78 -9.28 9.96
C ASP A 49 -2.76 -8.65 11.37
N GLY A 50 -3.51 -7.56 11.56
CA GLY A 50 -3.67 -6.86 12.83
C GLY A 50 -2.53 -5.91 13.19
N ASN A 51 -1.59 -5.68 12.28
CA ASN A 51 -0.52 -4.69 12.48
C ASN A 51 -1.03 -3.25 12.35
N HIS A 52 -2.07 -3.05 11.54
CA HIS A 52 -2.76 -1.78 11.37
C HIS A 52 -4.03 -1.76 12.22
N TYR A 53 -4.39 -0.59 12.72
CA TYR A 53 -5.57 -0.40 13.57
C TYR A 53 -6.75 0.04 12.69
N PRO A 54 -7.89 -0.69 12.65
CA PRO A 54 -9.07 -0.25 11.90
C PRO A 54 -9.58 1.14 12.29
N GLU A 55 -9.27 1.59 13.51
CA GLU A 55 -9.55 2.91 14.05
C GLU A 55 -8.82 4.05 13.30
N GLU A 56 -7.80 3.74 12.49
CA GLU A 56 -7.12 4.70 11.60
C GLU A 56 -7.95 5.01 10.34
N ILE A 57 -8.89 4.13 9.94
CA ILE A 57 -9.66 4.27 8.70
C ILE A 57 -10.49 5.58 8.65
N PRO A 58 -11.23 5.98 9.71
CA PRO A 58 -11.94 7.25 9.71
C PRO A 58 -11.03 8.46 9.45
N GLN A 59 -9.81 8.47 9.99
CA GLN A 59 -8.85 9.57 9.79
C GLN A 59 -8.33 9.60 8.34
N LEU A 60 -8.12 8.43 7.73
CA LEU A 60 -7.77 8.33 6.31
C LEU A 60 -8.86 8.95 5.43
N ILE A 61 -10.13 8.62 5.71
CA ILE A 61 -11.29 9.13 4.96
C ILE A 61 -11.46 10.64 5.17
N GLU A 62 -11.28 11.12 6.40
CA GLU A 62 -11.33 12.56 6.71
C GLU A 62 -10.34 13.36 5.86
N LYS A 63 -9.09 12.89 5.76
CA LYS A 63 -8.09 13.53 4.89
C LYS A 63 -8.47 13.46 3.41
N ILE A 64 -9.04 12.37 2.92
CA ILE A 64 -9.57 12.37 1.53
C ILE A 64 -10.64 13.46 1.35
N ASN A 65 -11.53 13.64 2.32
CA ASN A 65 -12.57 14.68 2.28
C ASN A 65 -12.02 16.11 2.37
N GLU A 66 -10.82 16.32 2.94
CA GLU A 66 -10.09 17.61 2.90
C GLU A 66 -9.55 17.93 1.48
N GLY A 67 -9.67 17.00 0.53
CA GLY A 67 -9.27 17.18 -0.87
C GLY A 67 -7.91 16.58 -1.22
N TYR A 68 -7.43 15.61 -0.43
CA TYR A 68 -6.28 14.79 -0.78
C TYR A 68 -6.70 13.63 -1.70
N ASP A 69 -5.84 13.29 -2.65
CA ASP A 69 -6.06 12.19 -3.60
C ASP A 69 -5.65 10.85 -3.01
N GLN A 70 -4.57 10.87 -2.21
CA GLN A 70 -4.06 9.71 -1.49
C GLN A 70 -3.67 10.09 -0.06
N VAL A 71 -3.96 9.21 0.88
CA VAL A 71 -3.60 9.35 2.29
C VAL A 71 -2.95 8.06 2.73
N VAL A 72 -1.73 8.14 3.28
CA VAL A 72 -0.92 6.97 3.62
C VAL A 72 -0.59 6.99 5.10
N ILE A 73 -0.67 5.84 5.76
CA ILE A 73 -0.11 5.73 7.11
C ILE A 73 1.41 5.65 7.04
N SER A 74 2.08 6.49 7.81
CA SER A 74 3.52 6.44 8.00
C SER A 74 3.89 5.88 9.36
N ARG A 75 4.80 4.90 9.34
CA ARG A 75 5.37 4.27 10.54
C ARG A 75 6.60 4.99 11.07
N PHE A 76 7.04 6.07 10.42
CA PHE A 76 8.27 6.80 10.76
C PHE A 76 7.99 8.21 11.30
N GLY A 77 6.74 8.48 11.67
CA GLY A 77 6.36 9.72 12.34
C GLY A 77 6.88 9.81 13.78
N LYS A 78 6.92 11.03 14.33
CA LYS A 78 7.34 11.27 15.71
C LYS A 78 6.35 10.58 16.67
N GLY A 79 6.85 9.64 17.49
CA GLY A 79 6.04 8.89 18.45
C GLY A 79 5.44 7.60 17.89
N SER A 80 5.74 7.23 16.64
CA SER A 80 5.31 5.95 16.09
C SER A 80 6.02 4.77 16.78
N VAL A 81 5.26 3.71 16.98
CA VAL A 81 5.76 2.42 17.46
C VAL A 81 5.73 1.45 16.28
N ASN A 82 6.89 0.93 15.90
CA ASN A 82 7.02 -0.10 14.87
C ASN A 82 7.61 -1.37 15.51
N LEU A 83 6.77 -2.39 15.72
CA LEU A 83 7.16 -3.62 16.41
C LEU A 83 7.23 -4.85 15.49
N ASP A 84 6.80 -4.76 14.23
CA ASP A 84 6.84 -5.88 13.27
C ASP A 84 8.06 -5.83 12.32
N ALA A 85 8.67 -4.66 12.11
CA ALA A 85 9.83 -4.50 11.24
C ALA A 85 11.17 -4.76 11.96
N THR A 86 12.02 -5.57 11.33
CA THR A 86 13.42 -5.72 11.75
C THR A 86 14.24 -4.46 11.44
N ILE A 87 15.44 -4.34 12.02
CA ILE A 87 16.35 -3.21 11.76
C ILE A 87 16.66 -3.08 10.26
N ILE A 88 16.85 -4.21 9.56
CA ILE A 88 17.14 -4.24 8.11
C ILE A 88 15.93 -3.76 7.31
N GLU A 89 14.72 -4.14 7.70
CA GLU A 89 13.48 -3.72 7.03
C GLU A 89 13.18 -2.24 7.28
N ASN A 90 13.42 -1.75 8.50
CA ASN A 90 13.33 -0.33 8.80
C ASN A 90 14.31 0.50 7.97
N PHE A 91 15.56 0.04 7.86
CA PHE A 91 16.54 0.67 6.97
C PHE A 91 16.06 0.64 5.51
N GLY A 92 15.61 -0.53 5.03
CA GLY A 92 15.12 -0.71 3.66
C GLY A 92 13.94 0.21 3.35
N ASN A 93 12.93 0.28 4.21
CA ASN A 93 11.75 1.13 4.02
C ASN A 93 12.14 2.61 3.93
N ARG A 94 13.05 3.08 4.80
CA ARG A 94 13.56 4.47 4.76
C ARG A 94 14.41 4.72 3.51
N MET A 95 15.21 3.74 3.09
CA MET A 95 15.99 3.82 1.84
C MET A 95 15.07 3.94 0.62
N PHE A 96 14.01 3.13 0.53
CA PHE A 96 13.06 3.21 -0.58
C PHE A 96 12.24 4.50 -0.58
N ALA A 97 11.86 5.01 0.59
CA ALA A 97 11.26 6.34 0.70
C ALA A 97 12.22 7.43 0.21
N PHE A 98 13.49 7.37 0.62
CA PHE A 98 14.53 8.29 0.14
C PHE A 98 14.72 8.23 -1.38
N LEU A 99 14.85 7.03 -1.96
CA LEU A 99 14.99 6.85 -3.40
C LEU A 99 13.77 7.39 -4.16
N THR A 100 12.57 7.11 -3.66
CA THR A 100 11.32 7.63 -4.23
C THR A 100 11.31 9.16 -4.24
N ASN A 101 11.71 9.78 -3.13
CA ASN A 101 11.75 11.23 -3.02
C ASN A 101 12.79 11.86 -3.95
N VAL A 102 14.01 11.31 -3.99
CA VAL A 102 15.11 11.86 -4.80
C VAL A 102 14.85 11.70 -6.30
N LEU A 103 14.33 10.55 -6.73
CA LEU A 103 14.18 10.24 -8.16
C LEU A 103 12.90 10.84 -8.77
N PHE A 104 11.84 10.98 -7.98
CA PHE A 104 10.54 11.42 -8.48
C PHE A 104 10.05 12.76 -7.91
N GLY A 105 10.71 13.32 -6.90
CA GLY A 105 10.36 14.62 -6.30
C GLY A 105 9.29 14.55 -5.22
N GLY A 106 9.22 13.44 -4.47
CA GLY A 106 8.27 13.24 -3.37
C GLY A 106 8.75 13.72 -2.00
N HIS A 107 7.88 13.59 -1.00
CA HIS A 107 8.16 13.89 0.41
C HIS A 107 7.72 12.76 1.37
N PHE A 108 7.79 11.51 0.91
CA PHE A 108 7.40 10.35 1.72
C PHE A 108 8.39 10.08 2.85
N THR A 109 7.85 9.73 4.00
CA THR A 109 8.56 9.10 5.11
C THR A 109 8.44 7.57 5.03
N ASP A 110 7.33 7.04 4.50
CA ASP A 110 7.04 5.62 4.33
C ASP A 110 6.34 5.31 2.99
N SER A 111 7.10 5.23 1.90
CA SER A 111 6.55 5.01 0.55
C SER A 111 5.95 3.62 0.32
N LEU A 112 6.23 2.65 1.19
CA LEU A 112 5.91 1.23 1.01
C LEU A 112 4.73 0.75 1.86
N ASN A 113 4.15 1.62 2.69
CA ASN A 113 3.04 1.25 3.56
C ASN A 113 1.78 0.89 2.76
N GLU A 114 1.11 -0.18 3.19
CA GLU A 114 -0.11 -0.68 2.56
C GLU A 114 -1.37 0.01 3.09
N SER A 115 -1.37 0.47 4.35
CA SER A 115 -2.51 1.16 4.94
C SER A 115 -2.66 2.54 4.30
N ARG A 116 -3.66 2.65 3.43
CA ARG A 116 -3.85 3.77 2.51
C ARG A 116 -5.31 3.96 2.16
N ALA A 117 -5.73 5.22 2.05
CA ALA A 117 -6.92 5.59 1.30
C ALA A 117 -6.53 6.29 -0.01
N ILE A 118 -7.30 6.03 -1.07
CA ILE A 118 -7.12 6.64 -2.39
C ILE A 118 -8.49 6.90 -3.02
N THR A 119 -8.65 8.05 -3.68
CA THR A 119 -9.87 8.29 -4.48
C THR A 119 -9.91 7.39 -5.69
N ARG A 120 -11.10 7.00 -6.14
CA ARG A 120 -11.26 6.17 -7.35
C ARG A 120 -10.58 6.79 -8.56
N GLN A 121 -10.78 8.10 -8.76
CA GLN A 121 -10.16 8.82 -9.87
C GLN A 121 -8.64 8.76 -9.77
N ALA A 122 -8.07 9.04 -8.60
CA ALA A 122 -6.64 8.95 -8.40
C ALA A 122 -6.11 7.53 -8.69
N PHE A 123 -6.80 6.48 -8.25
CA PHE A 123 -6.41 5.10 -8.53
C PHE A 123 -6.40 4.79 -10.04
N ILE A 124 -7.44 5.22 -10.78
CA ILE A 124 -7.52 5.06 -12.24
C ILE A 124 -6.35 5.77 -12.93
N ASP A 125 -6.04 7.00 -12.50
CA ASP A 125 -4.98 7.82 -13.10
C ASP A 125 -3.57 7.20 -12.95
N LEU A 126 -3.37 6.33 -11.95
CA LEU A 126 -2.11 5.58 -11.79
C LEU A 126 -1.87 4.59 -12.93
N LYS A 127 -2.91 4.23 -13.71
CA LYS A 127 -2.91 3.08 -14.64
C LYS A 127 -2.28 1.84 -13.99
N PHE A 128 -2.75 1.51 -12.79
CA PHE A 128 -2.12 0.53 -11.90
C PHE A 128 -1.95 -0.83 -12.58
N ASP A 129 -0.69 -1.27 -12.71
CA ASP A 129 -0.28 -2.52 -13.39
C ASP A 129 0.82 -3.26 -12.59
N ALA A 130 0.97 -2.94 -11.31
CA ALA A 130 1.97 -3.53 -10.44
C ALA A 130 1.82 -5.06 -10.37
N GLN A 131 2.94 -5.73 -10.12
CA GLN A 131 3.00 -7.16 -9.90
C GLN A 131 3.62 -7.46 -8.54
N GLY A 132 3.09 -8.49 -7.87
CA GLY A 132 3.62 -8.92 -6.57
C GLY A 132 3.56 -7.84 -5.49
N MET A 133 4.71 -7.56 -4.88
CA MET A 133 4.87 -6.65 -3.73
C MET A 133 5.14 -5.18 -4.11
N ASN A 134 5.24 -4.87 -5.41
CA ASN A 134 5.60 -3.51 -5.87
C ASN A 134 4.39 -2.55 -5.90
N SER A 135 3.22 -3.00 -5.45
CA SER A 135 1.96 -2.25 -5.53
C SER A 135 1.98 -0.93 -4.77
N THR A 136 2.46 -0.93 -3.53
CA THR A 136 2.45 0.28 -2.68
C THR A 136 3.46 1.30 -3.20
N GLU A 137 4.63 0.82 -3.59
CA GLU A 137 5.65 1.61 -4.26
C GLU A 137 5.13 2.25 -5.56
N GLN A 138 4.44 1.49 -6.42
CA GLN A 138 3.88 2.01 -7.65
C GLN A 138 2.84 3.10 -7.40
N MET A 139 1.95 2.91 -6.41
CA MET A 139 0.96 3.93 -6.05
C MET A 139 1.63 5.22 -5.57
N SER A 140 2.69 5.12 -4.78
CA SER A 140 3.48 6.25 -4.30
C SER A 140 4.21 6.97 -5.44
N ILE A 141 4.97 6.24 -6.26
CA ILE A 141 5.75 6.79 -7.38
C ILE A 141 4.83 7.45 -8.40
N ARG A 142 3.83 6.72 -8.91
CA ARG A 142 2.95 7.24 -9.96
C ARG A 142 2.04 8.34 -9.44
N GLY A 143 1.69 8.34 -8.16
CA GLY A 143 0.99 9.44 -7.52
C GLY A 143 1.78 10.75 -7.60
N ILE A 144 3.09 10.71 -7.29
CA ILE A 144 3.97 11.89 -7.46
C ILE A 144 4.01 12.32 -8.93
N LYS A 145 4.21 11.37 -9.85
CA LYS A 145 4.32 11.67 -11.29
C LYS A 145 3.03 12.25 -11.88
N LYS A 146 1.88 11.90 -11.30
CA LYS A 146 0.55 12.44 -11.62
C LYS A 146 0.20 13.70 -10.84
N ARG A 147 1.11 14.21 -10.00
CA ARG A 147 0.94 15.40 -9.16
C ARG A 147 -0.29 15.30 -8.25
N GLN A 148 -0.60 14.09 -7.80
CA GLN A 148 -1.67 13.86 -6.85
C GLN A 148 -1.33 14.52 -5.51
N LYS A 149 -2.34 15.04 -4.82
CA LYS A 149 -2.22 15.56 -3.46
C LYS A 149 -2.10 14.39 -2.50
N ILE A 150 -0.88 14.12 -2.04
CA ILE A 150 -0.59 13.01 -1.13
C ILE A 150 -0.21 13.55 0.25
N VAL A 151 -0.76 12.96 1.30
CA VAL A 151 -0.38 13.25 2.68
C VAL A 151 -0.12 11.96 3.47
N GLU A 152 0.83 12.04 4.40
CA GLU A 152 1.07 10.98 5.36
C GLU A 152 0.47 11.34 6.72
N ILE A 153 -0.23 10.40 7.34
CA ILE A 153 -0.66 10.49 8.73
C ILE A 153 0.25 9.57 9.55
N VAL A 154 0.67 10.02 10.72
CA VAL A 154 1.44 9.18 11.63
C VAL A 154 0.51 8.10 12.18
N GLY A 155 0.87 6.83 11.95
CA GLY A 155 0.20 5.69 12.56
C GLY A 155 1.20 4.73 13.18
N ASN A 156 0.66 3.74 13.90
CA ASN A 156 1.45 2.74 14.58
C ASN A 156 1.42 1.42 13.80
N GLU A 157 2.54 0.70 13.78
CA GLU A 157 2.58 -0.69 13.33
C GLU A 157 2.75 -1.58 14.57
N GLY A 158 1.63 -2.14 15.01
CA GLY A 158 1.56 -3.03 16.16
C GLY A 158 2.33 -4.34 15.95
N LYS A 159 2.27 -5.24 16.93
CA LYS A 159 2.72 -6.62 16.73
C LYS A 159 1.65 -7.38 15.97
N ARG A 160 2.07 -8.21 15.01
CA ARG A 160 1.16 -9.06 14.24
C ARG A 160 0.37 -9.96 15.19
N LEU A 161 -0.95 -9.95 15.07
CA LEU A 161 -1.83 -10.74 15.94
C LEU A 161 -1.80 -12.23 15.55
N GLY A 162 -1.57 -12.54 14.28
CA GLY A 162 -1.48 -13.92 13.82
C GLY A 162 -0.90 -14.07 12.41
N GLY A 163 -0.44 -15.28 12.08
CA GLY A 163 0.18 -15.61 10.80
C GLY A 163 1.72 -15.62 10.81
N LYS A 164 2.32 -16.32 9.86
CA LYS A 164 3.78 -16.35 9.66
C LYS A 164 4.17 -15.37 8.56
N LYS A 165 5.23 -14.60 8.79
CA LYS A 165 5.83 -13.74 7.77
C LYS A 165 6.27 -14.57 6.57
N LYS A 166 5.67 -14.31 5.41
CA LYS A 166 6.02 -14.98 4.14
C LYS A 166 7.05 -14.19 3.32
N MET A 167 7.40 -12.98 3.74
CA MET A 167 8.25 -12.05 3.01
C MET A 167 9.74 -12.40 3.13
N LYS A 168 10.46 -12.43 1.99
CA LYS A 168 11.92 -12.55 1.93
C LYS A 168 12.55 -11.20 1.61
N ALA A 169 13.09 -10.51 2.63
CA ALA A 169 13.52 -9.11 2.54
C ALA A 169 14.45 -8.80 1.35
N MET A 170 15.50 -9.61 1.11
CA MET A 170 16.45 -9.37 0.02
C MET A 170 15.81 -9.50 -1.37
N GLN A 171 14.95 -10.50 -1.56
CA GLN A 171 14.27 -10.71 -2.83
C GLN A 171 13.26 -9.59 -3.12
N VAL A 172 12.54 -9.16 -2.08
CA VAL A 172 11.63 -8.00 -2.19
C VAL A 172 12.41 -6.73 -2.49
N GLY A 173 13.52 -6.48 -1.81
CA GLY A 173 14.37 -5.31 -2.06
C GLY A 173 14.94 -5.26 -3.48
N ALA A 174 15.32 -6.40 -4.05
CA ALA A 174 15.75 -6.47 -5.45
C ALA A 174 14.62 -6.13 -6.43
N ASN A 175 13.41 -6.65 -6.18
CA ASN A 175 12.23 -6.40 -7.02
C ASN A 175 11.77 -4.93 -6.96
N LEU A 176 11.80 -4.31 -5.77
CA LEU A 176 11.49 -2.89 -5.57
C LEU A 176 12.51 -2.01 -6.28
N SER A 177 13.81 -2.29 -6.10
CA SER A 177 14.88 -1.57 -6.80
C SER A 177 14.73 -1.62 -8.33
N ALA A 178 14.47 -2.81 -8.89
CA ALA A 178 14.24 -2.97 -10.33
C ALA A 178 13.00 -2.20 -10.81
N HIS A 179 11.95 -2.15 -9.99
CA HIS A 179 10.73 -1.42 -10.30
C HIS A 179 10.92 0.10 -10.26
N ILE A 180 11.64 0.65 -9.27
CA ILE A 180 12.05 2.06 -9.26
C ILE A 180 12.80 2.42 -10.54
N ILE A 181 13.78 1.61 -10.96
CA ILE A 181 14.54 1.85 -12.19
C ILE A 181 13.61 1.84 -13.40
N LYS A 182 12.68 0.88 -13.47
CA LYS A 182 11.70 0.80 -14.55
C LYS A 182 10.81 2.06 -14.60
N GLU A 183 10.28 2.50 -13.47
CA GLU A 183 9.44 3.70 -13.35
C GLU A 183 10.22 4.98 -13.64
N PHE A 184 11.53 5.02 -13.35
CA PHE A 184 12.39 6.16 -13.66
C PHE A 184 12.69 6.27 -15.15
N ILE A 185 13.02 5.16 -15.81
CA ILE A 185 13.46 5.15 -17.22
C ILE A 185 12.29 5.13 -18.20
N PHE A 186 11.29 4.26 -18.00
CA PHE A 186 10.34 3.90 -19.06
C PHE A 186 8.98 4.57 -18.93
N TRP A 187 8.61 5.06 -17.75
CA TRP A 187 7.32 5.72 -17.61
C TRP A 187 7.42 7.15 -18.12
N GLN A 188 7.00 7.32 -19.37
CA GLN A 188 6.67 8.61 -19.96
C GLN A 188 5.30 9.01 -19.42
N SER A 189 5.22 10.13 -18.69
CA SER A 189 3.90 10.70 -18.42
C SER A 189 3.36 11.14 -19.78
N GLU A 190 2.35 10.45 -20.29
CA GLU A 190 1.48 11.05 -21.29
C GLU A 190 1.05 12.41 -20.70
N LYS A 191 1.47 13.48 -21.39
CA LYS A 191 1.22 14.87 -21.04
C LYS A 191 -0.27 15.16 -21.07
#